data_AF-A0A538MHI8-F1
#
_entry.id   AF-A0A538MHI8-F1
#
_cell.length_a   1.000
_cell.length_b   1.000
_cell.length_c   1.000
_cell.angle_alpha   90.00
_cell.angle_beta   90.00
_cell.angle_gamma   90.00
#
_symmetry.space_group_name_H-M   'P 1'
#
loop_
_entity.id
_entity.type
_entity.pdbx_description
1 polymer ?
#
loop_
_entity_poly.entity_id
_entity_poly.type
_entity_poly.pdbx_seq_one_letter_code
_entity_poly.pdbx_strand_id
1 'polypeptide(L)'
;MVEPGLDRHEWETEWQGLQPLIVDSPAEALPEVDRLIERMLTERGYPTTEEEARDSASPELVAEFLEARRITNMIERGETDDPGEIGAAITAYRNLYEFLLGGPSPP
;
A
#
# COMPACT_ATOMS: atom_id res chain seq x y z
N MET A 1 9.67 -7.10 21.17
CA MET A 1 9.47 -5.64 21.27
C MET A 1 9.97 -5.09 19.95
N VAL A 2 9.08 -4.91 18.98
CA VAL A 2 9.40 -4.13 17.78
C VAL A 2 9.35 -2.68 18.24
N GLU A 3 10.47 -1.96 18.11
CA GLU A 3 10.59 -0.57 18.55
C GLU A 3 9.81 0.31 17.56
N PRO A 4 8.62 0.83 17.91
CA PRO A 4 7.67 1.41 16.93
C PRO A 4 8.17 2.69 16.21
N GLY A 5 9.36 3.20 16.57
CA GLY A 5 9.99 4.34 15.91
C GLY A 5 11.04 3.98 14.87
N LEU A 6 11.60 2.77 14.89
CA LEU A 6 12.61 2.34 13.93
C LEU A 6 11.95 1.97 12.59
N ASP A 7 10.83 1.24 12.66
CA ASP A 7 10.07 0.81 11.47
C ASP A 7 9.54 2.01 10.68
N ARG A 8 9.14 3.08 11.36
CA ARG A 8 8.67 4.30 10.72
C ARG A 8 9.73 4.92 9.81
N HIS A 9 10.93 5.15 10.35
CA HIS A 9 12.03 5.75 9.59
C HIS A 9 12.47 4.86 8.42
N GLU A 10 12.41 3.53 8.61
CA GLU A 10 12.68 2.57 7.53
C GLU A 10 11.63 2.70 6.42
N TRP A 11 10.34 2.66 6.75
CA TRP A 11 9.25 2.79 5.78
C TRP A 11 9.29 4.13 5.04
N GLU A 12 9.60 5.23 5.73
CA GLU A 12 9.77 6.54 5.11
C GLU A 12 10.94 6.54 4.11
N THR A 13 12.06 5.91 4.47
CA THR A 13 13.23 5.84 3.59
C THR A 13 12.92 5.04 2.33
N GLU A 14 12.27 3.87 2.47
CA GLU A 14 11.86 3.03 1.34
C GLU A 14 10.86 3.77 0.44
N TRP A 15 9.83 4.39 1.02
CA TRP A 15 8.87 5.19 0.26
C TRP A 15 9.53 6.34 -0.50
N GLN A 16 10.49 7.04 0.12
CA GLN A 16 11.24 8.11 -0.55
C GLN A 16 12.05 7.59 -1.73
N GLY A 17 12.58 6.36 -1.66
CA GLY A 17 13.24 5.67 -2.77
C GLY A 17 12.28 5.33 -3.91
N LEU A 18 11.01 5.05 -3.62
CA LEU A 18 9.98 4.72 -4.60
C LEU A 18 9.37 5.95 -5.30
N GLN A 19 9.32 7.11 -4.64
CA GLN A 19 8.78 8.34 -5.23
C GLN A 19 9.33 8.70 -6.63
N PRO A 20 10.65 8.68 -6.90
CA PRO A 20 11.15 8.92 -8.25
C PRO A 20 10.63 7.88 -9.26
N LEU A 21 10.52 6.61 -8.87
CA LEU A 21 9.95 5.56 -9.71
C LEU A 21 8.45 5.78 -9.96
N ILE A 22 7.68 6.21 -8.95
CA ILE A 22 6.26 6.55 -9.11
C ILE A 22 6.07 7.68 -10.13
N VAL A 23 7.00 8.65 -10.18
CA VAL A 23 6.94 9.78 -11.12
C VAL A 23 7.39 9.39 -12.52
N ASP A 24 8.43 8.55 -12.64
CA ASP A 24 9.01 8.14 -13.92
C ASP A 24 8.19 7.02 -14.59
N SER A 25 7.88 5.97 -13.82
CA SER A 25 7.15 4.76 -14.23
C SER A 25 6.19 4.31 -13.12
N PRO A 26 5.00 4.92 -12.98
CA PRO A 26 4.04 4.56 -11.93
C PRO A 26 3.60 3.10 -12.02
N ALA A 27 3.46 2.54 -13.22
CA ALA A 27 3.15 1.14 -13.44
C ALA A 27 4.21 0.18 -12.85
N GLU A 28 5.50 0.52 -13.00
CA GLU A 28 6.61 -0.26 -12.44
C GLU A 28 6.75 -0.05 -10.93
N ALA A 29 6.33 1.10 -10.41
CA ALA A 29 6.38 1.39 -8.98
C ALA A 29 5.32 0.65 -8.17
N LEU A 30 4.15 0.37 -8.75
CA LEU A 30 3.02 -0.28 -8.08
C LEU A 30 3.38 -1.56 -7.33
N PRO A 31 4.07 -2.57 -7.92
CA PRO A 31 4.44 -3.78 -7.18
C PRO A 31 5.42 -3.54 -6.03
N GLU A 32 6.31 -2.56 -6.16
CA GLU A 32 7.25 -2.21 -5.09
C GLU A 32 6.53 -1.51 -3.93
N VAL A 33 5.58 -0.64 -4.27
CA VAL A 33 4.70 -0.01 -3.30
C VAL A 33 3.82 -1.06 -2.60
N ASP A 34 3.22 -1.99 -3.34
CA ASP A 34 2.40 -3.08 -2.79
C ASP A 34 3.13 -3.85 -1.69
N ARG A 35 4.37 -4.26 -1.96
CA ARG A 35 5.22 -5.00 -1.01
C ARG A 35 5.51 -4.20 0.26
N LEU A 36 5.78 -2.89 0.12
CA LEU A 36 6.00 -2.02 1.27
C LEU A 36 4.74 -1.94 2.14
N ILE A 37 3.57 -1.72 1.53
CA ILE A 37 2.30 -1.63 2.26
C ILE A 37 1.91 -2.96 2.91
N GLU A 38 2.08 -4.09 2.21
CA GLU A 38 1.84 -5.42 2.75
C GLU A 38 2.68 -5.68 4.00
N ARG A 39 3.97 -5.31 3.94
CA ARG A 39 4.89 -5.44 5.08
C ARG A 39 4.44 -4.56 6.24
N MET A 40 4.12 -3.29 5.99
CA MET A 40 3.60 -2.37 7.01
C MET A 40 2.32 -2.88 7.68
N LEU A 41 1.36 -3.39 6.90
CA LEU A 41 0.12 -3.99 7.40
C LEU A 41 0.44 -5.17 8.33
N THR A 42 1.29 -6.09 7.86
CA THR A 42 1.71 -7.28 8.60
C THR A 42 2.41 -6.91 9.91
N GLU A 43 3.36 -5.97 9.87
CA GLU A 43 4.11 -5.50 11.05
C GLU A 43 3.18 -4.83 12.08
N ARG A 44 2.13 -4.17 11.61
CA ARG A 44 1.09 -3.57 12.46
C ARG A 44 0.02 -4.56 12.94
N GLY A 45 0.04 -5.80 12.45
CA GLY A 45 -0.94 -6.84 12.78
C GLY A 45 -2.29 -6.67 12.07
N TYR A 46 -2.33 -5.91 10.97
CA TYR A 46 -3.48 -5.89 10.07
C TYR A 46 -3.44 -7.08 9.13
N PRO A 47 -4.59 -7.71 8.84
CA PRO A 47 -4.64 -8.77 7.86
C PRO A 47 -4.41 -8.26 6.44
N THR A 48 -3.75 -9.06 5.61
CA THR A 48 -3.44 -8.75 4.20
C THR A 48 -4.29 -9.55 3.21
N THR A 49 -5.19 -10.39 3.73
CA THR A 49 -6.10 -11.24 2.96
C THR A 49 -7.55 -11.00 3.36
N GLU A 50 -8.45 -11.17 2.40
CA GLU A 50 -9.91 -11.00 2.56
C GLU A 50 -10.49 -11.94 3.63
N GLU A 51 -9.96 -13.16 3.70
CA GLU A 51 -10.40 -14.17 4.66
C GLU A 51 -10.11 -13.74 6.11
N GLU A 52 -8.89 -13.26 6.37
CA GLU A 52 -8.47 -12.78 7.68
C GLU A 52 -9.11 -11.43 8.04
N ALA A 53 -9.39 -10.59 7.03
CA ALA A 53 -10.05 -9.30 7.21
C ALA A 53 -11.51 -9.42 7.67
N ARG A 54 -12.21 -10.49 7.27
CA ARG A 54 -13.62 -10.71 7.61
C ARG A 54 -13.86 -10.79 9.12
N ASP A 55 -12.88 -11.29 9.87
CA ASP A 55 -12.94 -11.42 11.34
C ASP A 55 -12.26 -10.22 12.06
N SER A 56 -11.64 -9.32 11.30
CA SER A 56 -10.87 -8.20 11.82
C SER A 56 -11.71 -6.94 12.03
N ALA A 57 -11.20 -6.04 12.88
CA ALA A 57 -11.82 -4.74 13.17
C ALA A 57 -11.68 -3.71 12.04
N SER A 58 -10.98 -4.04 10.95
CA SER A 58 -10.68 -3.09 9.85
C SER A 58 -10.81 -3.72 8.46
N PRO A 59 -12.00 -4.26 8.09
CA PRO A 59 -12.20 -4.90 6.79
C PRO A 59 -12.11 -3.91 5.62
N GLU A 60 -12.48 -2.65 5.84
CA GLU A 60 -12.46 -1.60 4.81
C GLU A 60 -11.03 -1.28 4.33
N LEU A 61 -10.08 -1.21 5.25
CA LEU A 61 -8.66 -1.01 4.94
C LEU A 61 -8.09 -2.14 4.09
N VAL A 62 -8.45 -3.39 4.43
CA VAL A 62 -7.96 -4.55 3.68
C VAL A 62 -8.64 -4.65 2.32
N ALA A 63 -9.92 -4.30 2.22
CA ALA A 63 -10.61 -4.23 0.94
C ALA A 63 -9.95 -3.19 0.01
N GLU A 64 -9.58 -2.02 0.54
CA GLU A 64 -8.86 -0.99 -0.23
C GLU A 64 -7.48 -1.49 -0.70
N PHE A 65 -6.72 -2.16 0.18
CA PHE A 65 -5.44 -2.77 -0.17
C PHE A 65 -5.59 -3.85 -1.25
N LEU A 66 -6.57 -4.73 -1.13
CA LEU A 66 -6.77 -5.82 -2.08
C LEU A 66 -7.24 -5.34 -3.45
N GLU A 67 -8.05 -4.29 -3.50
CA GLU A 67 -8.45 -3.67 -4.76
C GLU A 67 -7.26 -3.00 -5.45
N ALA A 68 -6.45 -2.24 -4.70
CA ALA A 68 -5.20 -1.67 -5.24
C ALA A 68 -4.27 -2.78 -5.76
N ARG A 69 -4.10 -3.85 -4.98
CA ARG A 69 -3.30 -5.01 -5.36
C ARG A 69 -3.83 -5.72 -6.60
N ARG A 70 -5.14 -5.81 -6.75
CA ARG A 70 -5.75 -6.38 -7.95
C ARG A 70 -5.36 -5.58 -9.19
N ILE A 71 -5.47 -4.27 -9.13
CA ILE A 71 -5.09 -3.36 -10.22
C ILE A 71 -3.60 -3.52 -10.54
N THR A 72 -2.73 -3.50 -9.51
CA THR A 72 -1.29 -3.75 -9.66
C THR A 72 -1.00 -5.06 -10.39
N ASN A 73 -1.65 -6.16 -10.00
CA ASN A 73 -1.47 -7.44 -10.66
C ASN A 73 -1.93 -7.42 -12.12
N MET A 74 -3.03 -6.74 -12.44
CA MET A 74 -3.48 -6.59 -13.84
C MET A 74 -2.45 -5.81 -14.67
N ILE A 75 -1.85 -4.77 -14.10
CA ILE A 75 -0.83 -3.95 -14.79
C ILE A 75 0.45 -4.76 -15.00
N GLU A 76 0.95 -5.45 -13.97
CA GLU A 76 2.13 -6.32 -14.06
C GLU A 76 1.96 -7.43 -15.11
N ARG A 77 0.74 -7.97 -15.24
CA ARG A 77 0.41 -9.01 -16.23
C ARG A 77 0.15 -8.45 -17.62
N GLY A 78 0.17 -7.13 -17.79
CA GLY A 78 -0.15 -6.45 -19.05
C GLY A 78 -1.62 -6.61 -19.45
N GLU A 79 -2.51 -6.87 -18.50
CA GLU A 79 -3.96 -6.96 -18.70
C GLU A 79 -4.62 -5.58 -18.76
N THR A 80 -4.03 -4.58 -18.09
CA THR A 80 -4.44 -3.17 -18.16
C THR A 80 -3.22 -2.24 -18.19
N ASP A 81 -3.33 -1.14 -18.93
CA ASP A 81 -2.36 -0.02 -18.96
C ASP A 81 -3.11 1.31 -18.79
N ASP A 82 -4.33 1.25 -18.24
CA ASP A 82 -5.16 2.44 -18.13
C ASP A 82 -4.55 3.41 -17.09
N PRO A 83 -4.21 4.64 -17.49
CA PRO A 83 -3.58 5.61 -16.58
C PRO A 83 -4.52 6.01 -15.43
N GLY A 84 -5.84 5.88 -15.60
CA GLY A 84 -6.81 6.07 -14.53
C GLY A 84 -6.72 4.99 -13.46
N GLU A 85 -6.62 3.72 -13.87
CA GLU A 85 -6.43 2.59 -12.94
C GLU A 85 -5.07 2.67 -12.23
N ILE A 86 -3.99 2.97 -12.96
CA ILE A 86 -2.65 3.19 -12.38
C ILE A 86 -2.72 4.28 -11.31
N GLY A 87 -3.33 5.43 -11.63
CA GLY A 87 -3.48 6.54 -10.69
C GLY A 87 -4.33 6.19 -9.46
N ALA A 88 -5.41 5.42 -9.66
CA ALA A 88 -6.26 4.95 -8.58
C ALA A 88 -5.51 4.03 -7.61
N ALA A 89 -4.73 3.07 -8.13
CA ALA A 89 -3.95 2.16 -7.31
C ALA A 89 -2.85 2.88 -6.52
N ILE A 90 -2.10 3.80 -7.15
CA ILE A 90 -1.10 4.64 -6.46
C ILE A 90 -1.76 5.46 -5.34
N THR A 91 -2.94 6.02 -5.59
CA THR A 91 -3.67 6.82 -4.59
C THR A 91 -4.11 5.96 -3.41
N ALA A 92 -4.66 4.78 -3.67
CA ALA A 92 -5.06 3.83 -2.63
C ALA A 92 -3.85 3.42 -1.76
N TYR A 93 -2.73 3.04 -2.36
CA TYR A 93 -1.53 2.72 -1.60
C TYR A 93 -0.98 3.88 -0.77
N ARG A 94 -1.02 5.11 -1.31
CA ARG A 94 -0.61 6.31 -0.56
C ARG A 94 -1.50 6.54 0.67
N ASN A 95 -2.83 6.39 0.53
CA ASN A 95 -3.73 6.52 1.67
C ASN A 95 -3.42 5.47 2.76
N LEU A 96 -3.18 4.22 2.37
CA LEU A 96 -2.78 3.14 3.26
C LEU A 96 -1.45 3.45 3.95
N TYR A 97 -0.46 3.90 3.18
CA TYR A 97 0.85 4.32 3.69
C TYR A 97 0.73 5.41 4.78
N GLU A 98 -0.02 6.48 4.50
CA GLU A 98 -0.22 7.59 5.44
C GLU A 98 -0.92 7.14 6.72
N PHE A 99 -1.93 6.28 6.58
CA PHE A 99 -2.61 5.65 7.72
C PHE A 99 -1.65 4.80 8.56
N LEU A 100 -0.83 3.98 7.90
CA LEU A 100 0.15 3.07 8.51
C LEU A 100 1.42 3.77 9.01
N LEU A 101 1.65 5.02 8.65
CA LEU A 101 2.73 5.83 9.23
C LEU A 101 2.35 6.38 10.60
N GLY A 102 1.06 6.60 10.85
CA GLY A 102 0.53 6.94 12.18
C GLY A 102 -0.10 8.32 12.27
N GLY A 103 -1.15 8.58 11.50
CA GLY A 103 -2.05 9.69 11.78
C GLY A 103 -3.52 9.34 11.55
N PRO A 104 -4.36 9.33 12.60
CA PRO A 104 -5.59 10.12 12.61
C PRO A 104 -5.21 11.59 12.92
N SER A 105 -5.81 12.61 12.32
CA SER A 105 -7.22 12.69 11.97
C SER A 105 -7.44 13.69 10.83
N PRO A 106 -8.47 13.50 9.99
CA PRO A 106 -9.08 14.64 9.29
C PRO A 106 -9.50 15.71 10.33
N PRO A 107 -9.46 17.01 9.97
CA PRO A 107 -9.83 18.12 10.86
C PRO A 107 -11.28 18.05 11.33
#